data_AF-A0A962C1G8-F1
#
_entry.id   AF-A0A962C1G8-F1
#
_cell.length_a   1.000
_cell.length_b   1.000
_cell.length_c   1.000
_cell.angle_alpha   90.00
_cell.angle_beta   90.00
_cell.angle_gamma   90.00
#
_symmetry.space_group_name_H-M   'P 1'
#
loop_
_entity.id
_entity.type
_entity.pdbx_description
1 polymer ?
#
loop_
_entity_poly.entity_id
_entity_poly.type
_entity_poly.pdbx_seq_one_letter_code
_entity_poly.pdbx_strand_id
1 'polypeptide(L)'
;MNMETTIRVWMSTSFRRQLIRKNVVRDFLWFGLKEVRSCLFAGGFFAILALSKWLPLGDLPRYDFLLLAALGLQALLLWLRLETWEEVRVISLFHVLGFALEVFKTHPSIGSWSYPEAGYTKVLGVPLYAGFMYAAVASYMTQAWRQFELGLTGYPKHRVALPLALAIYANFFTHHFIGDWRWLLIAVLLWQFRHCRVHFTPFQRRYWMPMPLAFVLIGFFIWIAENIAT
;
A
#
# COMPACT_ATOMS: atom_id res chain seq x y z
N MET A 1 -43.56 15.24 34.45
CA MET A 1 -42.78 15.45 33.22
C MET A 1 -43.77 15.49 32.05
N ASN A 2 -43.85 16.60 31.32
CA ASN A 2 -44.92 16.85 30.34
C ASN A 2 -44.68 16.04 29.04
N MET A 3 -45.74 15.49 28.46
CA MET A 3 -45.72 14.60 27.28
C MET A 3 -45.06 15.28 26.07
N GLU A 4 -45.23 16.59 25.91
CA GLU A 4 -44.55 17.36 24.86
C GLU A 4 -43.03 17.42 25.02
N THR A 5 -42.54 17.44 26.26
CA THR A 5 -41.10 17.50 26.55
C THR A 5 -40.42 16.18 26.19
N THR A 6 -41.08 15.05 26.48
CA THR A 6 -40.59 13.71 26.15
C THR A 6 -40.56 13.49 24.63
N ILE A 7 -41.57 13.96 23.89
CA ILE A 7 -41.64 13.83 22.43
C ILE A 7 -40.52 14.65 21.74
N ARG A 8 -40.25 15.89 22.18
CA ARG A 8 -39.14 16.71 21.63
C ARG A 8 -37.76 16.11 21.91
N VAL A 9 -37.55 15.55 23.11
CA VAL A 9 -36.28 14.89 23.47
C VAL A 9 -36.09 13.62 22.64
N TRP A 10 -37.15 12.81 22.44
CA TRP A 10 -37.08 11.59 21.65
C TRP A 10 -36.90 11.84 20.15
N MET A 11 -37.63 12.81 19.58
CA MET A 11 -37.44 13.23 18.18
C MET A 11 -36.04 13.82 17.95
N SER A 12 -35.51 14.65 18.87
CA SER A 12 -34.16 15.21 18.71
C SER A 12 -33.05 14.15 18.79
N THR A 13 -33.19 13.15 19.66
CA THR A 13 -32.20 12.07 19.78
C THR A 13 -32.31 11.04 18.66
N SER A 14 -33.50 10.66 18.22
CA SER A 14 -33.67 9.72 17.10
C SER A 14 -33.26 10.34 15.77
N PHE A 15 -33.65 11.60 15.51
CA PHE A 15 -33.27 12.34 14.31
C PHE A 15 -31.76 12.60 14.26
N ARG A 16 -31.14 13.02 15.38
CA ARG A 16 -29.68 13.18 15.47
C ARG A 16 -28.94 11.85 15.29
N ARG A 17 -29.43 10.74 15.86
CA ARG A 17 -28.86 9.40 15.59
C ARG A 17 -28.99 9.01 14.13
N GLN A 18 -30.11 9.31 13.48
CA GLN A 18 -30.36 8.97 12.08
C GLN A 18 -29.46 9.81 11.14
N LEU A 19 -29.23 11.08 11.45
CA LEU A 19 -28.26 11.94 10.76
C LEU A 19 -26.81 11.45 10.96
N ILE A 20 -26.41 11.13 12.19
CA ILE A 20 -25.08 10.56 12.49
C ILE A 20 -24.90 9.23 11.74
N ARG A 21 -25.90 8.35 11.75
CA ARG A 21 -25.85 7.05 11.08
C ARG A 21 -25.77 7.20 9.55
N LYS A 22 -26.54 8.12 8.96
CA LYS A 22 -26.43 8.45 7.52
C LYS A 22 -25.04 8.96 7.16
N ASN A 23 -24.44 9.78 8.02
CA ASN A 23 -23.09 10.29 7.80
C ASN A 23 -22.03 9.18 7.91
N VAL A 24 -22.15 8.25 8.87
CA VAL A 24 -21.20 7.13 9.01
C VAL A 24 -21.24 6.17 7.82
N VAL A 25 -22.43 5.80 7.33
CA VAL A 25 -22.54 4.93 6.15
C VAL A 25 -21.93 5.62 4.92
N ARG A 26 -22.21 6.91 4.75
CA ARG A 26 -21.64 7.69 3.66
C ARG A 26 -20.12 7.79 3.78
N ASP A 27 -19.59 8.07 4.96
CA ASP A 27 -18.14 8.14 5.22
C ASP A 27 -17.48 6.78 4.93
N PHE A 28 -18.12 5.66 5.28
CA PHE A 28 -17.64 4.31 4.97
C PHE A 28 -17.65 3.99 3.47
N LEU A 29 -18.71 4.35 2.74
CA LEU A 29 -18.77 4.15 1.29
C LEU A 29 -17.71 4.98 0.56
N TRP A 30 -17.53 6.24 0.97
CA TRP A 30 -16.46 7.09 0.43
C TRP A 30 -15.08 6.62 0.80
N PHE A 31 -14.89 6.06 2.01
CA PHE A 31 -13.66 5.38 2.38
C PHE A 31 -13.35 4.27 1.37
N GLY A 32 -14.29 3.34 1.16
CA GLY A 32 -14.12 2.25 0.20
C GLY A 32 -13.85 2.74 -1.23
N LEU A 33 -14.55 3.77 -1.70
CA LEU A 33 -14.32 4.32 -3.05
C LEU A 33 -12.94 4.97 -3.19
N LYS A 34 -12.47 5.68 -2.17
CA LYS A 34 -11.11 6.25 -2.16
C LYS A 34 -10.03 5.17 -2.07
N GLU A 35 -10.28 4.08 -1.35
CA GLU A 35 -9.40 2.89 -1.35
C GLU A 35 -9.31 2.28 -2.75
N VAL A 36 -10.46 2.01 -3.40
CA VAL A 36 -10.49 1.48 -4.78
C VAL A 36 -9.75 2.40 -5.74
N ARG A 37 -9.95 3.72 -5.62
CA ARG A 37 -9.23 4.71 -6.43
C ARG A 37 -7.73 4.68 -6.17
N SER A 38 -7.32 4.50 -4.91
CA SER A 38 -5.90 4.43 -4.55
C SER A 38 -5.24 3.14 -5.03
N CYS A 39 -6.02 2.08 -5.17
CA CYS A 39 -5.56 0.79 -5.67
C CYS A 39 -5.61 0.66 -7.20
N LEU A 40 -5.91 1.69 -7.99
CA LEU A 40 -6.09 1.53 -9.45
C LEU A 40 -4.85 0.95 -10.14
N PHE A 41 -3.66 1.50 -9.87
CA PHE A 41 -2.43 0.95 -10.42
C PHE A 41 -2.13 -0.43 -9.85
N ALA A 42 -2.10 -0.56 -8.51
CA ALA A 42 -1.76 -1.81 -7.85
C ALA A 42 -2.71 -2.95 -8.24
N GLY A 43 -4.02 -2.76 -8.04
CA GLY A 43 -5.06 -3.72 -8.39
C GLY A 43 -5.08 -4.03 -9.89
N GLY A 44 -4.94 -3.03 -10.76
CA GLY A 44 -4.86 -3.25 -12.20
C GLY A 44 -3.64 -4.08 -12.59
N PHE A 45 -2.47 -3.75 -12.05
CA PHE A 45 -1.23 -4.47 -12.32
C PHE A 45 -1.26 -5.91 -11.81
N PHE A 46 -1.71 -6.15 -10.57
CA PHE A 46 -1.83 -7.51 -10.03
C PHE A 46 -2.91 -8.33 -10.75
N ALA A 47 -4.00 -7.70 -11.23
CA ALA A 47 -4.97 -8.37 -12.08
C ALA A 47 -4.35 -8.80 -13.41
N ILE A 48 -3.59 -7.92 -14.07
CA ILE A 48 -2.84 -8.26 -15.29
C ILE A 48 -1.84 -9.39 -15.01
N LEU A 49 -1.12 -9.33 -13.88
CA LEU A 49 -0.19 -10.36 -13.45
C LEU A 49 -0.86 -11.73 -13.32
N ALA A 50 -2.03 -11.78 -12.67
CA ALA A 50 -2.80 -13.00 -12.51
C ALA A 50 -3.35 -13.53 -13.84
N LEU A 51 -3.95 -12.65 -14.65
CA LEU A 51 -4.57 -13.00 -15.94
C LEU A 51 -3.54 -13.39 -17.00
N SER A 52 -2.31 -12.87 -16.92
CA SER A 52 -1.23 -13.18 -17.88
C SER A 52 -0.91 -14.66 -18.01
N LYS A 53 -1.25 -15.48 -16.99
CA LYS A 53 -1.10 -16.95 -17.03
C LYS A 53 -1.99 -17.62 -18.08
N TRP A 54 -3.09 -16.97 -18.46
CA TRP A 54 -4.13 -17.51 -19.33
C TRP A 54 -4.23 -16.79 -20.67
N LEU A 55 -3.44 -15.74 -20.87
CA LEU A 55 -3.45 -14.96 -22.10
C LEU A 55 -2.60 -15.64 -23.18
N PRO A 56 -3.09 -15.77 -24.42
CA PRO A 56 -2.28 -16.23 -25.53
C PRO A 56 -1.33 -15.10 -25.98
N LEU A 57 -0.11 -15.09 -25.44
CA LEU A 57 0.89 -14.03 -25.69
C LEU A 57 1.72 -14.23 -26.98
N GLY A 58 1.53 -15.35 -27.69
CA GLY A 58 2.32 -15.69 -28.87
C GLY A 58 3.82 -15.79 -28.53
N ASP A 59 4.66 -15.14 -29.33
CA ASP A 59 6.11 -15.14 -29.15
C ASP A 59 6.61 -14.13 -28.11
N LEU A 60 5.72 -13.27 -27.56
CA LEU A 60 6.11 -12.30 -26.54
C LEU A 60 6.26 -13.01 -25.19
N PRO A 61 7.45 -13.03 -24.57
CA PRO A 61 7.60 -13.65 -23.26
C PRO A 61 6.74 -12.93 -22.21
N ARG A 62 6.19 -13.71 -21.28
CA ARG A 62 5.25 -13.18 -20.27
C ARG A 62 5.83 -12.04 -19.45
N TYR A 63 7.11 -12.09 -19.12
CA TYR A 63 7.78 -11.05 -18.34
C TYR A 63 7.88 -9.72 -19.08
N ASP A 64 8.14 -9.75 -20.40
CA ASP A 64 8.15 -8.54 -21.24
C ASP A 64 6.74 -7.98 -21.42
N PHE A 65 5.74 -8.85 -21.61
CA PHE A 65 4.34 -8.44 -21.61
C PHE A 65 3.95 -7.71 -20.33
N LEU A 66 4.32 -8.24 -19.16
CA LEU A 66 4.02 -7.63 -17.86
C LEU A 66 4.69 -6.26 -17.71
N LEU A 67 5.91 -6.10 -18.21
CA LEU A 67 6.59 -4.80 -18.24
C LEU A 67 5.84 -3.80 -19.11
N LEU A 68 5.50 -4.18 -20.34
CA LEU A 68 4.75 -3.33 -21.26
C LEU A 68 3.38 -2.95 -20.70
N ALA A 69 2.70 -3.90 -20.07
CA ALA A 69 1.41 -3.66 -19.44
C ALA A 69 1.51 -2.73 -18.22
N ALA A 70 2.56 -2.86 -17.40
CA ALA A 70 2.81 -1.93 -16.29
C ALA A 70 3.05 -0.50 -16.79
N LEU A 71 3.89 -0.35 -17.81
CA LEU A 71 4.18 0.95 -18.44
C LEU A 71 2.92 1.53 -19.10
N GLY A 72 2.14 0.69 -19.79
CA GLY A 72 0.88 1.08 -20.40
C GLY A 72 -0.16 1.52 -19.37
N LEU A 73 -0.29 0.80 -18.26
CA LEU A 73 -1.18 1.17 -17.16
C LEU A 73 -0.75 2.49 -16.50
N GLN A 74 0.55 2.66 -16.23
CA GLN A 74 1.11 3.90 -15.70
C GLN A 74 0.81 5.09 -16.63
N ALA A 75 1.05 4.91 -17.94
CA ALA A 75 0.78 5.93 -18.95
C ALA A 75 -0.72 6.25 -19.05
N LEU A 76 -1.59 5.23 -18.98
CA LEU A 76 -3.04 5.39 -18.99
C LEU A 76 -3.53 6.20 -17.79
N LEU A 77 -3.08 5.89 -16.58
CA LEU A 77 -3.49 6.61 -15.37
C LEU A 77 -3.01 8.06 -15.39
N LEU A 78 -1.80 8.31 -15.91
CA LEU A 78 -1.28 9.67 -16.09
C LEU A 78 -2.07 10.44 -17.16
N TRP A 79 -2.39 9.81 -18.29
CA TRP A 79 -3.19 10.40 -19.36
C TRP A 79 -4.61 10.76 -18.91
N LEU A 80 -5.25 9.86 -18.14
CA LEU A 80 -6.55 10.09 -17.50
C LEU A 80 -6.48 11.09 -16.32
N ARG A 81 -5.29 11.62 -16.00
CA ARG A 81 -5.04 12.53 -14.86
C ARG A 81 -5.49 11.94 -13.52
N LEU A 82 -5.47 10.61 -13.41
CA LEU A 82 -5.68 9.89 -12.16
C LEU A 82 -4.38 9.87 -11.35
N GLU A 83 -3.23 9.94 -12.01
CA GLU A 83 -1.91 10.14 -11.41
C GLU A 83 -1.25 11.43 -11.91
N THR A 84 -0.31 11.97 -11.12
CA THR A 84 0.49 13.15 -11.45
C THR A 84 1.94 12.78 -11.76
N TRP A 85 2.66 13.68 -12.42
CA TRP A 85 4.09 13.51 -12.66
C TRP A 85 4.93 13.43 -11.38
N GLU A 86 4.47 14.05 -10.30
CA GLU A 86 5.13 13.92 -8.99
C GLU A 86 4.97 12.51 -8.42
N GLU A 87 3.78 11.92 -8.56
CA GLU A 87 3.53 10.53 -8.19
C GLU A 87 4.37 9.59 -9.04
N VAL A 88 4.44 9.82 -10.36
CA VAL A 88 5.29 9.04 -11.29
C VAL A 88 6.76 9.06 -10.86
N ARG A 89 7.30 10.20 -10.41
CA ARG A 89 8.70 10.26 -9.91
C ARG A 89 8.91 9.35 -8.69
N VAL A 90 7.96 9.34 -7.76
CA VAL A 90 8.01 8.46 -6.59
C VAL A 90 7.88 7.00 -7.00
N ILE A 91 6.94 6.68 -7.90
CA ILE A 91 6.75 5.33 -8.44
C ILE A 91 8.03 4.84 -9.13
N SER A 92 8.65 5.67 -9.97
CA SER A 92 9.93 5.35 -10.63
C SER A 92 11.06 5.09 -9.64
N LEU A 93 11.16 5.88 -8.56
CA LEU A 93 12.13 5.63 -7.49
C LEU A 93 11.92 4.26 -6.84
N PHE A 94 10.67 3.94 -6.49
CA PHE A 94 10.33 2.64 -5.88
C PHE A 94 10.47 1.47 -6.85
N HIS A 95 10.29 1.70 -8.15
CA HIS A 95 10.61 0.71 -9.18
C HIS A 95 12.09 0.34 -9.14
N VAL A 96 12.98 1.34 -9.13
CA VAL A 96 14.44 1.11 -9.09
C VAL A 96 14.84 0.43 -7.78
N LEU A 97 14.34 0.91 -6.64
CA LEU A 97 14.64 0.32 -5.33
C LEU A 97 14.13 -1.12 -5.21
N GLY A 98 12.90 -1.39 -5.69
CA GLY A 98 12.32 -2.72 -5.73
C GLY A 98 13.09 -3.67 -6.65
N PHE A 99 13.46 -3.20 -7.83
CA PHE A 99 14.28 -3.98 -8.76
C PHE A 99 15.66 -4.33 -8.15
N ALA A 100 16.32 -3.37 -7.49
CA ALA A 100 17.58 -3.63 -6.81
C ALA A 100 17.43 -4.67 -5.67
N LEU A 101 16.31 -4.63 -4.96
CA LEU A 101 15.98 -5.61 -3.93
C LEU A 101 15.82 -7.00 -4.55
N GLU A 102 15.07 -7.12 -5.63
CA GLU A 102 14.88 -8.37 -6.37
C GLU A 102 16.22 -8.94 -6.84
N VAL A 103 17.07 -8.12 -7.46
CA VAL A 103 18.43 -8.53 -7.89
C VAL A 103 19.23 -9.11 -6.73
N PHE A 104 19.18 -8.48 -5.54
CA PHE A 104 19.87 -9.01 -4.38
C PHE A 104 19.29 -10.35 -3.91
N LYS A 105 17.96 -10.44 -3.79
CA LYS A 105 17.29 -11.61 -3.20
C LYS A 105 17.28 -12.83 -4.11
N THR A 106 17.27 -12.62 -5.42
CA THR A 106 17.36 -13.71 -6.41
C THR A 106 18.78 -14.05 -6.79
N HIS A 107 19.79 -13.33 -6.25
CA HIS A 107 21.18 -13.67 -6.52
C HIS A 107 21.46 -15.13 -6.11
N PRO A 108 22.20 -15.94 -6.90
CA PRO A 108 22.40 -17.36 -6.62
C PRO A 108 22.97 -17.69 -5.24
N SER A 109 23.74 -16.77 -4.64
CA SER A 109 24.29 -16.95 -3.28
C SER A 109 23.27 -16.73 -2.15
N ILE A 110 22.14 -16.08 -2.45
CA ILE A 110 21.05 -15.82 -1.50
C ILE A 110 19.88 -16.77 -1.79
N GLY A 111 19.47 -16.88 -3.05
CA GLY A 111 18.53 -17.89 -3.53
C GLY A 111 17.16 -17.85 -2.88
N SER A 112 16.66 -16.67 -2.47
CA SER A 112 15.36 -16.57 -1.79
C SER A 112 14.19 -16.95 -2.70
N TRP A 113 14.30 -16.65 -3.99
CA TRP A 113 13.40 -17.12 -5.07
C TRP A 113 14.08 -16.94 -6.43
N SER A 114 13.39 -17.30 -7.52
CA SER A 114 13.90 -17.16 -8.88
C SER A 114 12.81 -16.78 -9.88
N TYR A 115 13.24 -16.24 -11.03
CA TYR A 115 12.39 -15.91 -12.18
C TYR A 115 12.67 -16.86 -13.34
N PRO A 116 11.99 -18.03 -13.40
CA PRO A 116 12.35 -19.11 -14.33
C PRO A 116 11.94 -18.86 -15.79
N GLU A 117 10.92 -18.04 -16.04
CA GLU A 117 10.39 -17.86 -17.40
C GLU A 117 11.30 -17.00 -18.27
N ALA A 118 11.21 -17.14 -19.59
CA ALA A 118 11.98 -16.31 -20.51
C ALA A 118 11.59 -14.83 -20.39
N GLY A 119 12.55 -13.95 -20.71
CA GLY A 119 12.26 -12.53 -20.93
C GLY A 119 13.45 -11.80 -21.54
N TYR A 120 13.19 -10.94 -22.52
CA TYR A 120 14.22 -10.16 -23.20
C TYR A 120 14.74 -9.02 -22.31
N THR A 121 13.85 -8.39 -21.55
CA THR A 121 14.18 -7.31 -20.62
C THR A 121 14.54 -7.85 -19.23
N LYS A 122 15.32 -8.94 -19.16
CA LYS A 122 15.94 -9.36 -17.90
C LYS A 122 17.28 -8.67 -17.72
N VAL A 123 17.51 -8.12 -16.54
CA VAL A 123 18.80 -7.54 -16.16
C VAL A 123 19.25 -8.26 -14.89
N LEU A 124 20.48 -8.79 -14.89
CA LEU A 124 21.02 -9.58 -13.78
C LEU A 124 20.12 -10.76 -13.37
N GLY A 125 19.44 -11.38 -14.34
CA GLY A 125 18.51 -12.50 -14.11
C GLY A 125 17.11 -12.12 -13.63
N VAL A 126 16.86 -10.83 -13.38
CA VAL A 126 15.57 -10.31 -12.88
C VAL A 126 14.82 -9.59 -14.01
N PRO A 127 13.53 -9.88 -14.24
CA PRO A 127 12.73 -9.16 -15.21
C PRO A 127 12.41 -7.74 -14.70
N LEU A 128 12.49 -6.74 -15.56
CA LEU A 128 12.23 -5.34 -15.16
C LEU A 128 10.83 -5.13 -14.58
N TYR A 129 9.81 -5.92 -14.94
CA TYR A 129 8.48 -5.78 -14.34
C TYR A 129 8.49 -6.00 -12.81
N ALA A 130 9.45 -6.75 -12.27
CA ALA A 130 9.51 -7.05 -10.84
C ALA A 130 9.61 -5.76 -9.99
N GLY A 131 10.31 -4.74 -10.49
CA GLY A 131 10.33 -3.43 -9.85
C GLY A 131 8.94 -2.80 -9.69
N PHE A 132 8.02 -3.03 -10.64
CA PHE A 132 6.65 -2.53 -10.56
C PHE A 132 5.82 -3.20 -9.47
N MET A 133 6.19 -4.39 -8.99
CA MET A 133 5.52 -5.00 -7.83
C MET A 133 5.72 -4.15 -6.57
N TYR A 134 6.89 -3.52 -6.41
CA TYR A 134 7.18 -2.57 -5.33
C TYR A 134 6.62 -1.18 -5.62
N ALA A 135 6.72 -0.74 -6.88
CA ALA A 135 6.18 0.54 -7.32
C ALA A 135 4.64 0.61 -7.12
N ALA A 136 3.94 -0.52 -7.18
CA ALA A 136 2.52 -0.63 -6.87
C ALA A 136 2.19 -0.19 -5.43
N VAL A 137 3.02 -0.54 -4.46
CA VAL A 137 2.87 -0.09 -3.06
C VAL A 137 3.07 1.43 -2.98
N ALA A 138 4.05 1.97 -3.72
CA ALA A 138 4.31 3.41 -3.75
C ALA A 138 3.16 4.20 -4.38
N SER A 139 2.62 3.73 -5.51
CA SER A 139 1.44 4.32 -6.17
C SER A 139 0.23 4.33 -5.23
N TYR A 140 -0.05 3.20 -4.56
CA TYR A 140 -1.11 3.14 -3.55
C TYR A 140 -0.86 4.16 -2.43
N MET A 141 0.36 4.24 -1.90
CA MET A 141 0.65 5.12 -0.78
C MET A 141 0.55 6.60 -1.15
N THR A 142 1.04 7.01 -2.32
CA THR A 142 0.92 8.40 -2.78
C THR A 142 -0.53 8.78 -3.04
N GLN A 143 -1.29 7.87 -3.67
CA GLN A 143 -2.71 8.06 -3.87
C GLN A 143 -3.46 8.16 -2.55
N ALA A 144 -3.30 7.20 -1.64
CA ALA A 144 -3.96 7.19 -0.35
C ALA A 144 -3.65 8.46 0.43
N TRP A 145 -2.40 8.93 0.41
CA TRP A 145 -2.01 10.18 1.05
C TRP A 145 -2.79 11.38 0.54
N ARG A 146 -2.94 11.49 -0.78
CA ARG A 146 -3.69 12.57 -1.42
C ARG A 146 -5.20 12.41 -1.23
N GLN A 147 -5.76 11.23 -1.51
CA GLN A 147 -7.21 10.99 -1.47
C GLN A 147 -7.76 11.16 -0.06
N PHE A 148 -7.04 10.70 0.96
CA PHE A 148 -7.49 10.77 2.36
C PHE A 148 -6.97 11.98 3.13
N GLU A 149 -6.20 12.86 2.49
CA GLU A 149 -5.54 13.99 3.15
C GLU A 149 -4.79 13.53 4.41
N LEU A 150 -3.97 12.48 4.23
CA LEU A 150 -3.31 11.84 5.35
C LEU A 150 -2.40 12.83 6.08
N GLY A 151 -2.52 12.84 7.40
CA GLY A 151 -1.69 13.67 8.27
C GLY A 151 -1.17 12.87 9.45
N LEU A 152 0.08 13.11 9.84
CA LEU A 152 0.68 12.46 10.99
C LEU A 152 0.89 13.49 12.11
N THR A 153 0.47 13.14 13.32
CA THR A 153 0.79 13.90 14.55
C THR A 153 1.55 13.01 15.51
N GLY A 154 2.47 13.58 16.30
CA GLY A 154 3.30 12.80 17.22
C GLY A 154 4.28 11.86 16.50
N TYR A 155 4.67 12.19 15.26
CA TYR A 155 5.67 11.44 14.50
C TYR A 155 7.02 11.49 15.23
N PRO A 156 7.74 10.36 15.36
CA PRO A 156 9.07 10.34 15.98
C PRO A 156 10.03 11.30 15.29
N LYS A 157 10.96 11.90 16.04
CA LYS A 157 12.01 12.74 15.43
C LYS A 157 12.73 11.96 14.32
N HIS A 158 13.06 12.60 13.20
CA HIS A 158 13.75 11.94 12.08
C HIS A 158 15.04 11.22 12.48
N ARG A 159 15.76 11.74 13.49
CA ARG A 159 16.95 11.10 14.07
C ARG A 159 16.71 9.74 14.71
N VAL A 160 15.45 9.39 14.99
CA VAL A 160 15.06 8.09 15.54
C VAL A 160 14.40 7.24 14.45
N ALA A 161 13.49 7.83 13.69
CA ALA A 161 12.79 7.13 12.62
C ALA A 161 13.73 6.65 11.51
N LEU A 162 14.71 7.47 11.10
CA LEU A 162 15.63 7.14 10.00
C LEU A 162 16.59 6.00 10.37
N PRO A 163 17.30 6.01 11.51
CA PRO A 163 18.13 4.85 11.89
C PRO A 163 17.32 3.57 12.07
N LEU A 164 16.09 3.66 12.61
CA LEU A 164 15.22 2.49 12.73
C LEU A 164 14.83 1.91 11.36
N ALA A 165 14.46 2.77 10.41
CA ALA A 165 14.17 2.33 9.03
C ALA A 165 15.41 1.70 8.38
N LEU A 166 16.59 2.31 8.54
CA LEU A 166 17.85 1.75 8.05
C LEU A 166 18.17 0.40 8.70
N ALA A 167 17.92 0.23 10.00
CA ALA A 167 18.13 -1.04 10.70
C ALA A 167 17.18 -2.14 10.20
N ILE A 168 15.91 -1.79 9.91
CA ILE A 168 14.93 -2.71 9.31
C ILE A 168 15.41 -3.18 7.93
N TYR A 169 15.81 -2.25 7.05
CA TYR A 169 16.33 -2.60 5.73
C TYR A 169 17.65 -3.38 5.82
N ALA A 170 18.57 -2.96 6.68
CA ALA A 170 19.83 -3.64 6.88
C ALA A 170 19.60 -5.09 7.33
N ASN A 171 18.73 -5.33 8.32
CA ASN A 171 18.41 -6.69 8.74
C ASN A 171 17.72 -7.47 7.62
N PHE A 172 16.79 -6.89 6.87
CA PHE A 172 16.16 -7.56 5.73
C PHE A 172 17.18 -8.06 4.68
N PHE A 173 18.21 -7.27 4.38
CA PHE A 173 19.29 -7.67 3.47
C PHE A 173 20.29 -8.64 4.09
N THR A 174 20.58 -8.50 5.39
CA THR A 174 21.68 -9.23 6.05
C THR A 174 21.25 -10.39 6.95
N HIS A 175 19.95 -10.64 7.13
CA HIS A 175 19.47 -11.66 8.06
C HIS A 175 19.99 -13.07 7.78
N HIS A 176 20.31 -13.40 6.52
CA HIS A 176 20.98 -14.66 6.16
C HIS A 176 22.38 -14.81 6.79
N PHE A 177 23.02 -13.70 7.16
CA PHE A 177 24.38 -13.66 7.71
C PHE A 177 24.40 -13.37 9.23
N ILE A 178 23.55 -12.46 9.71
CA ILE A 178 23.58 -11.97 11.10
C ILE A 178 22.40 -12.45 11.97
N GLY A 179 21.51 -13.27 11.41
CA GLY A 179 20.28 -13.71 12.06
C GLY A 179 19.08 -12.78 11.82
N ASP A 180 17.89 -13.30 12.15
CA ASP A 180 16.62 -12.61 11.93
C ASP A 180 16.19 -11.85 13.19
N TRP A 181 16.24 -10.52 13.13
CA TRP A 181 15.94 -9.63 14.25
C TRP A 181 14.58 -8.93 14.07
N ARG A 182 13.75 -9.39 13.12
CA ARG A 182 12.50 -8.72 12.75
C ARG A 182 11.58 -8.47 13.95
N TRP A 183 11.47 -9.42 14.87
CA TRP A 183 10.54 -9.31 16.00
C TRP A 183 10.97 -8.20 16.98
N LEU A 184 12.28 -8.09 17.24
CA LEU A 184 12.82 -7.00 18.04
C LEU A 184 12.59 -5.65 17.35
N LEU A 185 12.87 -5.57 16.06
CA LEU A 185 12.70 -4.34 15.27
C LEU A 185 11.23 -3.93 15.17
N ILE A 186 10.30 -4.87 15.03
CA ILE A 186 8.85 -4.64 15.09
C ILE A 186 8.45 -4.09 16.46
N ALA A 187 8.93 -4.69 17.56
CA ALA A 187 8.64 -4.20 18.90
C ALA A 187 9.13 -2.75 19.10
N VAL A 188 10.35 -2.45 18.65
CA VAL A 188 10.92 -1.09 18.69
C VAL A 188 10.12 -0.13 17.81
N LEU A 189 9.69 -0.54 16.62
CA LEU A 189 8.83 0.24 15.73
C LEU A 189 7.51 0.60 16.40
N LEU A 190 6.80 -0.40 16.93
CA LEU A 190 5.51 -0.18 17.61
C LEU A 190 5.67 0.73 18.84
N TRP A 191 6.73 0.52 19.62
CA TRP A 191 7.05 1.37 20.77
C TRP A 191 7.32 2.81 20.35
N GLN A 192 8.16 3.02 19.35
CA GLN A 192 8.57 4.36 18.92
C GLN A 192 7.41 5.15 18.32
N PHE A 193 6.50 4.47 17.62
CA PHE A 193 5.33 5.07 16.98
C PHE A 193 4.07 5.06 17.86
N ARG A 194 4.14 4.63 19.14
CA ARG A 194 2.96 4.49 20.02
C ARG A 194 2.14 5.77 20.23
N HIS A 195 2.80 6.92 20.15
CA HIS A 195 2.17 8.23 20.29
C HIS A 195 1.81 8.86 18.94
N CYS A 196 2.23 8.24 17.84
CA CYS A 196 1.92 8.72 16.51
C CYS A 196 0.46 8.40 16.18
N ARG A 197 -0.25 9.38 15.63
CA ARG A 197 -1.62 9.23 15.14
C ARG A 197 -1.66 9.58 13.68
N VAL A 198 -2.31 8.74 12.89
CA VAL A 198 -2.65 9.02 11.50
C VAL A 198 -4.06 9.59 11.47
N HIS A 199 -4.21 10.72 10.79
CA HIS A 199 -5.47 11.39 10.54
C HIS A 199 -5.85 11.22 9.08
N PHE A 200 -7.12 10.98 8.81
CA PHE A 200 -7.63 10.74 7.46
C PHE A 200 -9.06 11.26 7.30
N THR A 201 -9.43 11.69 6.10
CA THR A 201 -10.73 12.27 5.78
C THR A 201 -11.41 11.47 4.66
N PRO A 202 -12.27 10.49 4.98
CA PRO A 202 -13.00 9.73 3.98
C PRO A 202 -13.91 10.60 3.12
N PHE A 203 -14.68 11.51 3.74
CA PHE A 203 -15.58 12.42 3.03
C PHE A 203 -15.55 13.84 3.61
N GLN A 204 -16.33 14.13 4.65
CA GLN A 204 -16.40 15.47 5.26
C GLN A 204 -15.80 15.52 6.68
N ARG A 205 -15.79 14.38 7.38
CA ARG A 205 -15.31 14.30 8.75
C ARG A 205 -13.88 13.77 8.77
N ARG A 206 -13.03 14.41 9.57
CA ARG A 206 -11.68 13.93 9.87
C ARG A 206 -11.72 12.89 10.98
N TYR A 207 -11.12 11.75 10.72
CA TYR A 207 -10.92 10.64 11.64
C TYR A 207 -9.44 10.50 11.98
N TRP A 208 -9.17 9.74 13.04
CA TRP A 208 -7.80 9.39 13.40
C TRP A 208 -7.73 7.99 13.99
N MET A 209 -6.59 7.35 13.86
CA MET A 209 -6.25 6.13 14.58
C MET A 209 -4.78 6.14 15.03
N PRO A 210 -4.43 5.41 16.10
CA PRO A 210 -3.03 5.21 16.47
C PRO A 210 -2.26 4.54 15.33
N MET A 211 -1.05 5.02 15.04
CA MET A 211 -0.20 4.46 13.97
C MET A 211 0.12 2.97 14.16
N PRO A 212 0.37 2.46 15.39
CA PRO A 212 0.55 1.02 15.60
C PRO A 212 -0.66 0.19 15.16
N LEU A 213 -1.88 0.70 15.39
CA LEU A 213 -3.10 0.03 14.94
C LEU A 213 -3.16 0.00 13.42
N ALA A 214 -2.81 1.10 12.74
CA ALA A 214 -2.70 1.15 11.29
C ALA A 214 -1.73 0.08 10.77
N PHE A 215 -0.53 -0.03 11.34
CA PHE A 215 0.45 -1.04 10.94
C PHE A 215 -0.06 -2.47 11.12
N VAL A 216 -0.68 -2.77 12.27
CA VAL A 216 -1.25 -4.10 12.53
C VAL A 216 -2.36 -4.43 11.53
N LEU A 217 -3.26 -3.49 11.25
CA LEU A 217 -4.34 -3.70 10.27
C LEU A 217 -3.79 -3.91 8.86
N ILE A 218 -2.83 -3.10 8.43
CA ILE A 218 -2.18 -3.26 7.12
C ILE A 218 -1.53 -4.65 7.02
N GLY A 219 -0.73 -5.04 8.03
CA GLY A 219 -0.08 -6.36 8.06
C GLY A 219 -1.10 -7.50 8.06
N PHE A 220 -2.19 -7.37 8.82
CA PHE A 220 -3.27 -8.35 8.88
C PHE A 220 -3.97 -8.54 7.52
N PHE A 221 -4.30 -7.46 6.82
CA PHE A 221 -4.94 -7.56 5.52
C PHE A 221 -3.99 -8.05 4.42
N ILE A 222 -2.70 -7.72 4.49
CA ILE A 222 -1.68 -8.32 3.62
C ILE A 222 -1.61 -9.83 3.85
N TRP A 223 -1.57 -10.27 5.11
CA TRP A 223 -1.57 -11.69 5.46
C TRP A 223 -2.83 -12.41 4.94
N ILE A 224 -4.03 -11.81 5.07
CA ILE A 224 -5.25 -12.37 4.47
C ILE A 224 -5.09 -12.49 2.95
N ALA A 225 -4.66 -11.43 2.28
CA ALA A 225 -4.54 -11.41 0.83
C ALA A 225 -3.56 -12.48 0.32
N GLU A 226 -2.44 -12.66 1.02
CA GLU A 226 -1.47 -13.72 0.76
C GLU A 226 -2.12 -15.11 0.86
N ASN A 227 -2.82 -15.39 1.97
CA ASN A 227 -3.42 -16.71 2.22
C ASN A 227 -4.61 -17.04 1.31
N ILE A 228 -5.34 -16.05 0.79
CA ILE A 228 -6.40 -16.28 -0.20
C ILE A 228 -5.80 -16.57 -1.58
N ALA A 229 -4.62 -16.03 -1.87
CA ALA A 229 -3.94 -16.18 -3.16
C ALA A 229 -3.08 -17.46 -3.26
N THR A 230 -2.90 -18.20 -2.16
CA THR A 230 -2.14 -19.47 -2.10
C THR A 230 -3.07 -20.67 -2.20
#